data_AF-A0A9E5YNT5-F1
#
_entry.id   AF-A0A9E5YNT5-F1
#
_cell.length_a   1.000
_cell.length_b   1.000
_cell.length_c   1.000
_cell.angle_alpha   90.00
_cell.angle_beta   90.00
_cell.angle_gamma   90.00
#
_symmetry.space_group_name_H-M   'P 1'
#
loop_
_entity.id
_entity.type
_entity.pdbx_description
1 polymer ?
#
loop_
_entity_poly.entity_id
_entity_poly.type
_entity_poly.pdbx_seq_one_letter_code
_entity_poly.pdbx_strand_id
1 'polypeptide(L)'
;MAFELLLGRVIALLMMIGGLAILVNRKEFVIMAKQIKNNHMVLWIGGGFDFLFGLFIVVGHNLWTYDWRVIITIIGWLALLEGSLMWFFPTKSIKLVQIWKRPAFTYVTGLLTIAVGVYLSIVTFF
;
A
#
# COMPACT_ATOMS: atom_id res chain seq x y z
N MET A 1 6.36 -16.01 -16.05
CA MET A 1 5.46 -15.11 -16.81
C MET A 1 4.03 -15.14 -16.27
N ALA A 2 3.34 -16.29 -16.19
CA ALA A 2 1.96 -16.35 -15.69
C ALA A 2 1.78 -15.82 -14.26
N PHE A 3 2.69 -16.16 -13.35
CA PHE A 3 2.69 -15.65 -11.96
C PHE A 3 2.81 -14.12 -11.90
N GLU A 4 3.68 -13.53 -12.73
CA GLU A 4 3.87 -12.08 -12.76
C GLU A 4 2.63 -11.34 -13.21
N LEU A 5 1.98 -11.85 -14.27
CA LEU A 5 0.73 -11.28 -14.77
C LEU A 5 -0.38 -11.38 -13.72
N LEU A 6 -0.49 -12.52 -13.03
CA LEU A 6 -1.44 -12.69 -11.94
C LEU A 6 -1.20 -11.66 -10.83
N LEU A 7 0.04 -11.55 -10.35
CA LEU A 7 0.40 -10.65 -9.27
C LEU A 7 0.17 -9.18 -9.67
N GLY A 8 0.55 -8.81 -10.90
CA GLY A 8 0.32 -7.48 -11.44
C GLY A 8 -1.16 -7.13 -11.56
N ARG A 9 -2.01 -8.06 -11.99
CA ARG A 9 -3.48 -7.86 -12.04
C ARG A 9 -4.09 -7.68 -10.65
N VAL A 10 -3.66 -8.49 -9.68
CA VAL A 10 -4.11 -8.38 -8.29
C VAL A 10 -3.74 -7.01 -7.72
N ILE A 11 -2.48 -6.59 -7.87
CA ILE A 11 -2.01 -5.29 -7.36
C ILE A 11 -2.70 -4.13 -8.08
N ALA A 12 -2.88 -4.21 -9.41
CA ALA A 12 -3.59 -3.19 -10.18
C ALA A 12 -5.01 -2.98 -9.64
N LEU A 13 -5.77 -4.06 -9.45
CA LEU A 13 -7.12 -4.01 -8.91
C LEU A 13 -7.16 -3.49 -7.47
N LEU A 14 -6.26 -3.98 -6.60
CA LEU A 14 -6.14 -3.51 -5.22
C LEU A 14 -5.88 -2.01 -5.15
N MET A 15 -4.98 -1.50 -5.99
CA MET A 15 -4.63 -0.07 -6.01
C MET A 15 -5.77 0.78 -6.57
N MET A 16 -6.44 0.35 -7.64
CA MET A 16 -7.59 1.09 -8.18
C MET A 16 -8.76 1.14 -7.18
N ILE A 17 -9.14 -0.01 -6.61
CA ILE A 17 -10.25 -0.09 -5.65
C ILE A 17 -9.90 0.63 -4.35
N GLY A 18 -8.70 0.41 -3.82
CA GLY A 18 -8.22 1.05 -2.58
C GLY A 18 -8.07 2.56 -2.73
N GLY A 19 -7.47 3.02 -3.82
CA GLY A 19 -7.36 4.44 -4.12
C GLY A 19 -8.72 5.11 -4.29
N LEU A 20 -9.67 4.46 -4.97
CA LEU A 20 -11.05 4.95 -5.07
C LEU A 20 -11.74 5.01 -3.70
N ALA A 21 -11.56 3.98 -2.87
CA ALA A 21 -12.10 3.97 -1.51
C ALA A 21 -11.55 5.13 -0.66
N ILE A 22 -10.25 5.45 -0.79
CA ILE A 22 -9.62 6.61 -0.13
C ILE A 22 -10.25 7.93 -0.60
N LEU A 23 -10.46 8.09 -1.91
CA LEU A 23 -11.02 9.33 -2.46
C LEU A 23 -12.49 9.52 -2.09
N VAL A 24 -13.30 8.47 -2.19
CA VAL A 24 -14.73 8.49 -1.85
C VAL A 24 -14.92 8.73 -0.34
N ASN A 25 -14.14 8.05 0.50
CA ASN A 25 -14.28 8.09 1.96
C ASN A 25 -13.22 8.97 2.63
N ARG A 26 -12.73 10.02 1.95
CA ARG A 26 -11.58 10.83 2.41
C ARG A 26 -11.72 11.33 3.85
N LYS A 27 -12.91 11.80 4.22
CA LYS A 27 -13.18 12.31 5.57
C LYS A 27 -13.00 11.22 6.62
N GLU A 28 -13.49 10.02 6.35
CA GLU A 28 -13.38 8.86 7.23
C GLU A 28 -11.92 8.42 7.39
N PHE A 29 -11.15 8.33 6.29
CA PHE A 29 -9.71 8.02 6.38
C PHE A 29 -8.94 9.03 7.25
N VAL A 30 -9.26 10.33 7.14
CA VAL A 30 -8.66 11.37 7.99
C VAL A 30 -9.05 11.17 9.48
N ILE A 31 -10.28 10.75 9.75
CA ILE A 31 -10.76 10.46 11.12
C ILE A 31 -10.06 9.21 11.69
N MET A 32 -9.98 8.12 10.91
CA MET A 32 -9.27 6.89 11.30
C MET A 32 -7.80 7.19 11.61
N ALA A 33 -7.12 7.98 10.77
CA ALA A 33 -5.75 8.41 11.00
C ALA A 33 -5.59 9.24 12.29
N LYS A 34 -6.61 10.02 12.69
CA LYS A 34 -6.64 10.73 13.99
C LYS A 34 -6.72 9.78 15.17
N GLN A 35 -7.43 8.68 15.03
CA GLN A 35 -7.73 7.72 16.09
C GLN A 35 -6.65 6.64 16.27
N ILE A 36 -5.75 6.43 15.29
CA ILE A 36 -4.70 5.39 15.33
C ILE A 36 -3.88 5.40 16.63
N LYS A 37 -3.59 6.59 17.18
CA LYS A 37 -2.80 6.75 18.43
C LYS A 37 -3.48 6.15 19.66
N ASN A 38 -4.81 5.99 19.62
CA ASN A 38 -5.60 5.45 20.71
C ASN A 38 -5.87 3.95 20.52
N ASN A 39 -5.44 3.36 19.40
CA ASN A 39 -5.72 1.98 19.05
C ASN A 39 -4.48 1.28 18.49
N HIS A 40 -3.61 0.84 19.41
CA HIS A 40 -2.38 0.10 19.06
C HIS A 40 -2.67 -1.24 18.35
N MET A 41 -3.84 -1.84 18.58
CA MET A 41 -4.23 -3.11 17.95
C MET A 41 -4.40 -2.95 16.44
N VAL A 42 -4.98 -1.84 15.97
CA VAL A 42 -5.10 -1.55 14.53
C VAL A 42 -3.73 -1.41 13.88
N LEU A 43 -2.79 -0.72 14.54
CA LEU A 43 -1.43 -0.57 14.03
C LEU A 43 -0.69 -1.92 13.97
N TRP A 44 -0.87 -2.76 14.98
CA TRP A 44 -0.21 -4.08 15.03
C TRP A 44 -0.78 -5.06 14.00
N ILE A 45 -2.10 -5.12 13.85
CA ILE A 45 -2.77 -5.98 12.86
C ILE A 45 -2.51 -5.46 11.44
N GLY A 46 -2.70 -4.16 11.21
CA GLY A 46 -2.44 -3.53 9.90
C GLY A 46 -0.99 -3.76 9.46
N GLY A 47 -0.04 -3.46 10.34
CA GLY A 47 1.37 -3.73 10.09
C GLY A 47 1.70 -5.20 9.84
N GLY A 48 0.99 -6.12 10.50
CA GLY A 48 1.13 -7.55 10.25
C GLY A 48 0.67 -7.96 8.85
N PHE A 49 -0.45 -7.41 8.39
CA PHE A 49 -0.91 -7.64 7.01
C PHE A 49 0.06 -7.05 5.98
N ASP A 50 0.50 -5.80 6.18
CA ASP A 50 1.47 -5.16 5.26
C ASP A 50 2.79 -5.94 5.21
N PHE A 51 3.27 -6.42 6.36
CA PHE A 51 4.46 -7.27 6.44
C PHE A 51 4.26 -8.58 5.67
N LEU A 52 3.15 -9.29 5.90
CA LEU A 52 2.84 -10.56 5.23
C LEU A 52 2.72 -10.40 3.72
N PHE A 53 1.99 -9.38 3.25
CA PHE A 53 1.86 -9.11 1.82
C PHE A 53 3.20 -8.71 1.20
N GLY A 54 3.94 -7.82 1.85
CA GLY A 54 5.27 -7.41 1.41
C GLY A 54 6.22 -8.60 1.32
N LEU A 55 6.21 -9.49 2.31
CA LEU A 55 7.04 -10.70 2.33
C LEU A 55 6.65 -11.65 1.19
N PHE A 56 5.35 -11.87 0.98
CA PHE A 56 4.87 -12.73 -0.11
C PHE A 56 5.29 -12.19 -1.48
N ILE A 57 5.18 -10.87 -1.67
CA ILE A 57 5.62 -10.21 -2.90
C ILE A 57 7.13 -10.34 -3.03
N VAL A 58 7.93 -9.93 -2.05
CA VAL A 58 9.40 -9.96 -2.17
C VAL A 58 9.94 -11.38 -2.34
N VAL A 59 9.36 -12.39 -1.70
CA VAL A 59 9.82 -13.78 -1.87
C VAL A 59 9.35 -14.37 -3.20
N GLY A 60 8.12 -14.07 -3.64
CA GLY A 60 7.58 -14.60 -4.90
C GLY A 60 8.00 -13.80 -6.14
N HIS A 61 8.33 -12.52 -5.98
CA HIS A 61 8.54 -11.52 -7.02
C HIS A 61 9.56 -10.46 -6.56
N ASN A 62 10.84 -10.67 -6.87
CA ASN A 62 11.91 -9.70 -6.62
C ASN A 62 12.74 -9.49 -7.88
N LEU A 63 12.13 -8.79 -8.84
CA LEU A 63 12.71 -8.54 -10.16
C LEU A 63 13.02 -7.06 -10.32
N TRP A 64 14.31 -6.73 -10.28
CA TRP A 64 14.83 -5.39 -10.54
C TRP A 64 15.11 -5.19 -12.03
N THR A 65 14.09 -5.38 -12.86
CA THR A 65 14.15 -5.23 -14.32
C THR A 65 13.67 -3.84 -14.75
N TYR A 66 14.17 -3.30 -15.86
CA TYR A 66 13.73 -2.00 -16.39
C TYR A 66 12.35 -2.05 -17.10
N ASP A 67 11.38 -2.72 -16.48
CA ASP A 67 10.00 -2.83 -16.95
C ASP A 67 9.01 -2.74 -15.78
N TRP A 68 7.71 -2.91 -16.05
CA TRP A 68 6.65 -2.76 -15.06
C TRP A 68 6.79 -3.65 -13.81
N ARG A 69 7.55 -4.76 -13.88
CA ARG A 69 7.76 -5.67 -12.75
C ARG A 69 8.53 -5.01 -11.60
N VAL A 70 9.36 -4.01 -11.89
CA VAL A 70 10.05 -3.25 -10.83
C VAL A 70 9.07 -2.52 -9.93
N ILE A 71 7.92 -2.07 -10.46
CA ILE A 71 6.89 -1.38 -9.66
C ILE A 71 6.34 -2.32 -8.60
N ILE A 72 6.08 -3.58 -8.96
CA ILE A 72 5.60 -4.60 -8.02
C ILE A 72 6.66 -4.91 -6.98
N THR A 73 7.92 -5.03 -7.41
CA THR A 73 9.06 -5.25 -6.50
C THR A 73 9.17 -4.10 -5.49
N ILE A 74 9.07 -2.83 -5.95
CA ILE A 74 9.06 -1.65 -5.08
C ILE A 74 7.88 -1.67 -4.11
N ILE A 75 6.66 -1.98 -4.58
CA ILE A 75 5.47 -2.09 -3.72
C ILE A 75 5.67 -3.16 -2.64
N GLY A 76 6.21 -4.33 -3.00
CA GLY A 76 6.50 -5.40 -2.06
C GLY A 76 7.49 -4.96 -0.97
N TRP A 77 8.58 -4.33 -1.36
CA TRP A 77 9.56 -3.80 -0.41
C TRP A 77 8.99 -2.69 0.47
N LEU A 78 8.19 -1.78 -0.07
CA LEU A 78 7.53 -0.73 0.71
C LEU A 78 6.59 -1.32 1.76
N ALA A 79 5.73 -2.27 1.38
CA ALA A 79 4.82 -2.95 2.30
C ALA A 79 5.58 -3.74 3.38
N LEU A 80 6.65 -4.45 3.00
CA LEU A 80 7.49 -5.19 3.93
C LEU A 80 8.16 -4.27 4.95
N LEU A 81 8.71 -3.14 4.50
CA LEU A 81 9.34 -2.14 5.37
C LEU A 81 8.30 -1.45 6.26
N GLU A 82 7.16 -1.05 5.72
CA GLU A 82 6.07 -0.44 6.47
C GLU A 82 5.59 -1.35 7.59
N GLY A 83 5.26 -2.60 7.28
CA GLY A 83 4.83 -3.59 8.28
C GLY A 83 5.90 -3.88 9.33
N SER A 84 7.17 -4.00 8.91
CA SER A 84 8.31 -4.14 9.83
C SER A 84 8.41 -2.96 10.79
N LEU A 85 8.31 -1.73 10.28
CA LEU A 85 8.36 -0.52 11.11
C LEU A 85 7.20 -0.48 12.11
N MET A 86 6.00 -0.92 11.73
CA MET A 86 4.85 -0.95 12.63
C MET A 86 5.04 -1.93 13.80
N TRP A 87 5.70 -3.08 13.59
CA TRP A 87 5.99 -4.04 14.65
C TRP A 87 7.20 -3.67 15.51
N PHE A 88 8.32 -3.30 14.90
CA PHE A 88 9.56 -3.01 15.63
C PHE A 88 9.58 -1.60 16.25
N PHE A 89 8.87 -0.63 15.65
CA PHE A 89 8.91 0.77 16.06
C PHE A 89 7.52 1.43 16.09
N PRO A 90 6.53 0.88 16.83
CA PRO A 90 5.14 1.32 16.78
C PRO A 90 4.96 2.82 17.08
N THR A 91 5.71 3.38 18.03
CA THR A 91 5.64 4.82 18.36
C THR A 91 6.09 5.72 17.21
N LYS A 92 7.11 5.30 16.43
CA LYS A 92 7.58 6.03 15.25
C LYS A 92 6.55 5.90 14.12
N SER A 93 6.00 4.71 13.94
CA SER A 93 5.01 4.39 12.92
C SER A 93 3.70 5.15 13.12
N ILE A 94 3.26 5.36 14.38
CA ILE A 94 2.13 6.25 14.68
C ILE A 94 2.35 7.63 14.04
N LYS A 95 3.54 8.23 14.18
CA LYS A 95 3.84 9.56 13.61
C LYS A 95 3.74 9.57 12.08
N LEU A 96 4.18 8.50 11.42
CA LEU A 96 4.04 8.34 9.97
C LEU A 96 2.57 8.28 9.55
N VAL A 97 1.76 7.48 10.25
CA VAL A 97 0.31 7.39 9.98
C VAL A 97 -0.38 8.74 10.23
N GLN A 98 0.09 9.58 11.16
CA GLN A 98 -0.51 10.90 11.40
C GLN A 98 -0.40 11.86 10.20
N ILE A 99 0.47 11.61 9.22
CA ILE A 99 0.55 12.40 7.99
C ILE A 99 -0.78 12.32 7.22
N TRP A 100 -1.46 11.17 7.27
CA TRP A 100 -2.76 10.91 6.66
C TRP A 100 -3.91 11.75 7.26
N LYS A 101 -3.68 12.48 8.35
CA LYS A 101 -4.65 13.46 8.87
C LYS A 101 -4.75 14.71 7.98
N ARG A 102 -3.77 14.94 7.12
CA ARG A 102 -3.71 16.09 6.20
C ARG A 102 -4.58 15.79 4.97
N PRO A 103 -5.70 16.50 4.75
CA PRO A 103 -6.63 16.15 3.67
C PRO A 103 -6.00 16.19 2.27
N ALA A 104 -5.04 17.09 2.04
CA ALA A 104 -4.30 17.17 0.78
C ALA A 104 -3.41 15.94 0.57
N PHE A 105 -2.74 15.46 1.62
CA PHE A 105 -1.93 14.25 1.55
C PHE A 105 -2.79 13.04 1.20
N THR A 106 -3.90 12.82 1.91
CA THR A 106 -4.85 11.73 1.64
C THR A 106 -5.41 11.77 0.22
N TYR A 107 -5.69 12.97 -0.31
CA TYR A 107 -6.18 13.15 -1.67
C TYR A 107 -5.10 12.79 -2.71
N VAL A 108 -3.89 13.30 -2.54
CA VAL A 108 -2.76 13.03 -3.45
C VAL A 108 -2.40 11.55 -3.43
N THR A 109 -2.33 10.92 -2.26
CA THR A 109 -2.05 9.48 -2.17
C THR A 109 -3.15 8.66 -2.84
N GLY A 110 -4.43 8.98 -2.64
CA GLY A 110 -5.54 8.33 -3.35
C GLY A 110 -5.40 8.43 -4.87
N LEU A 111 -5.09 9.61 -5.40
CA LEU A 111 -4.91 9.82 -6.84
C LEU A 111 -3.70 9.07 -7.40
N LEU A 112 -2.56 9.12 -6.70
CA LEU A 112 -1.34 8.39 -7.09
C LEU A 112 -1.57 6.88 -7.08
N THR A 113 -2.25 6.35 -6.06
CA THR A 113 -2.56 4.93 -5.97
C THR A 113 -3.42 4.49 -7.15
N ILE A 114 -4.45 5.26 -7.52
CA ILE A 114 -5.26 4.96 -8.71
C ILE A 114 -4.41 5.03 -9.99
N ALA A 115 -3.57 6.06 -10.15
CA ALA A 115 -2.75 6.23 -11.35
C ALA A 115 -1.80 5.04 -11.58
N VAL A 116 -1.14 4.56 -10.52
CA VAL A 116 -0.29 3.36 -10.58
C VAL A 116 -1.13 2.12 -10.89
N GLY A 117 -2.31 1.97 -10.27
CA GLY A 117 -3.22 0.87 -10.54
C GLY A 117 -3.71 0.82 -11.98
N VAL A 118 -4.05 1.96 -12.58
CA VAL A 118 -4.44 2.08 -13.99
C VAL A 118 -3.29 1.70 -14.90
N TYR A 119 -2.08 2.21 -14.64
CA TYR A 119 -0.89 1.85 -15.41
C TYR A 119 -0.63 0.34 -15.37
N LEU A 120 -0.63 -0.26 -14.17
CA LEU A 120 -0.43 -1.70 -14.01
C LEU A 120 -1.54 -2.50 -14.69
N SER A 121 -2.78 -2.02 -14.68
CA SER A 121 -3.89 -2.66 -15.38
C SER A 121 -3.64 -2.72 -16.90
N ILE A 122 -3.21 -1.61 -17.49
CA ILE A 122 -2.93 -1.53 -18.94
C ILE A 122 -1.84 -2.53 -19.36
N VAL A 123 -0.78 -2.69 -18.57
CA VAL A 123 0.37 -3.55 -18.94
C VAL A 123 0.24 -5.01 -18.52
N THR A 124 -0.80 -5.38 -17.76
CA THR A 124 -0.97 -6.76 -17.24
C THR A 124 -2.22 -7.46 -17.77
N PHE A 125 -3.25 -6.72 -18.14
CA PHE A 125 -4.47 -7.29 -18.76
C PHE A 125 -4.37 -7.40 -20.28
N PHE A 126 -3.57 -6.57 -20.92
CA PHE A 126 -3.32 -6.55 -22.36
C PHE A 126 -1.87 -6.95 -22.64
#